data_AF-A0A8B6DNW6-F1
#
_entry.id   AF-A0A8B6DNW6-F1
#
_cell.length_a   1.000
_cell.length_b   1.000
_cell.length_c   1.000
_cell.angle_alpha   90.00
_cell.angle_beta   90.00
_cell.angle_gamma   90.00
#
_symmetry.space_group_name_H-M   'P 1'
#
loop_
_entity.id
_entity.type
_entity.pdbx_description
1 polymer ?
#
loop_
_entity_poly.entity_id
_entity_poly.type
_entity_poly.pdbx_seq_one_letter_code
_entity_poly.pdbx_strand_id
1 'polypeptide(L)'
;MKSSPLVVFDLETTSLCRTSDIVQIAAYSEEKKFDTYVMPYKPMSPELSAMIGINVDGNQMLYNKERVMHKIQFQALNDFIIYLSFFSKKPILVGHNI
;
A
#
# COMPACT_ATOMS: atom_id res chain seq x y z
N MET A 1 30.52 6.86 7.93
CA MET A 1 29.58 7.03 6.79
C MET A 1 28.18 6.73 7.28
N LYS A 2 27.17 7.57 7.01
CA LYS A 2 25.76 7.21 7.30
C LYS A 2 25.31 6.10 6.35
N SER A 3 24.68 5.06 6.88
CA SER A 3 24.08 3.95 6.11
C SER A 3 22.96 4.43 5.19
N SER A 4 22.59 3.63 4.20
CA SER A 4 21.36 3.86 3.42
C SER A 4 20.14 3.63 4.32
N PRO A 5 19.09 4.46 4.23
CA PRO A 5 17.85 4.25 4.98
C PRO A 5 17.20 2.92 4.63
N LEU A 6 16.66 2.24 5.63
CA LEU A 6 15.86 1.03 5.45
C LEU A 6 14.39 1.42 5.50
N VAL A 7 13.68 1.22 4.39
CA VAL A 7 12.24 1.45 4.30
C VAL A 7 11.56 0.10 4.34
N VAL A 8 10.97 -0.22 5.49
CA VAL A 8 10.15 -1.43 5.63
C VAL A 8 8.81 -1.15 5.00
N PHE A 9 8.31 -2.07 4.18
CA PHE A 9 7.01 -1.92 3.53
C PHE A 9 6.25 -3.24 3.49
N ASP A 10 4.94 -3.10 3.32
CA ASP A 10 4.03 -4.21 3.12
C ASP A 10 2.92 -3.84 2.12
N LEU A 11 2.32 -4.84 1.50
CA LEU A 11 1.29 -4.69 0.48
C LEU A 11 0.07 -5.55 0.82
N GLU A 12 -1.10 -4.91 0.86
CA GLU A 12 -2.36 -5.63 0.80
C GLU A 12 -2.81 -5.76 -0.66
N THR A 13 -3.39 -6.91 -1.02
CA THR A 13 -3.76 -7.22 -2.40
C THR A 13 -5.14 -7.85 -2.51
N THR A 14 -5.71 -7.89 -3.73
CA THR A 14 -7.01 -8.53 -3.97
C THR A 14 -6.98 -10.06 -3.93
N SER A 15 -5.79 -10.67 -3.97
CA SER A 15 -5.58 -12.13 -3.84
C SER A 15 -4.09 -12.45 -3.68
N LEU A 16 -3.76 -13.70 -3.35
CA LEU A 16 -2.37 -14.19 -3.28
C LEU A 16 -1.72 -14.43 -4.66
N CYS A 17 -2.45 -14.24 -5.76
CA CYS A 17 -1.93 -14.45 -7.11
C CYS A 17 -0.99 -13.31 -7.53
N ARG A 18 0.05 -13.60 -8.34
CA ARG A 18 0.95 -12.57 -8.90
C ARG A 18 0.27 -11.58 -9.85
N THR A 19 -0.96 -11.89 -10.27
CA THR A 19 -1.81 -11.00 -11.05
C THR A 19 -2.82 -10.24 -10.18
N SER A 20 -2.69 -10.23 -8.85
CA SER A 20 -3.56 -9.44 -7.98
C SER A 20 -3.34 -7.94 -8.20
N ASP A 21 -4.33 -7.16 -7.78
CA ASP A 21 -4.18 -5.70 -7.70
C ASP A 21 -3.78 -5.34 -6.27
N ILE A 22 -2.95 -4.31 -6.12
CA ILE A 22 -2.62 -3.73 -4.82
C ILE A 22 -3.82 -2.92 -4.32
N VAL A 23 -4.18 -3.08 -3.06
CA VAL A 23 -5.25 -2.32 -2.38
C VAL A 23 -4.76 -1.43 -1.25
N GLN A 24 -3.54 -1.64 -0.77
CA GLN A 24 -2.88 -0.74 0.16
C GLN A 24 -1.37 -0.83 -0.01
N ILE A 25 -0.69 0.31 0.14
CA ILE A 25 0.77 0.37 0.29
C ILE A 25 1.05 1.03 1.64
N ALA A 26 1.73 0.32 2.52
CA ALA A 26 2.22 0.85 3.79
C ALA A 26 3.75 0.78 3.82
N ALA A 27 4.40 1.86 4.21
CA ALA A 27 5.85 1.90 4.37
C ALA A 27 6.28 2.81 5.51
N TYR A 28 7.41 2.46 6.13
CA TYR A 28 7.92 3.14 7.31
C TYR A 28 9.45 3.08 7.37
N SER A 29 10.06 4.22 7.72
CA SER A 29 11.48 4.33 8.04
C SER A 29 11.68 5.45 9.05
N GLU A 30 12.26 5.14 10.21
CA GLU A 30 12.49 6.11 11.29
C GLU A 30 11.19 6.84 11.68
N GLU A 31 11.00 8.10 11.28
CA GLU A 31 9.80 8.89 11.58
C GLU A 31 8.93 9.15 10.32
N LYS A 32 9.34 8.65 9.15
CA LYS A 32 8.62 8.86 7.88
C LYS A 32 7.67 7.69 7.59
N LYS A 33 6.36 7.95 7.66
CA LYS A 33 5.31 7.00 7.30
C LYS A 33 4.72 7.30 5.91
N PHE A 34 4.43 6.25 5.16
CA PHE A 34 3.57 6.26 3.98
C PHE A 34 2.49 5.21 4.18
N ASP A 35 1.24 5.55 3.91
CA ASP A 35 0.09 4.64 4.10
C ASP A 35 -1.03 5.13 3.21
N THR A 36 -1.34 4.37 2.17
CA THR A 36 -2.31 4.78 1.17
C THR A 36 -3.14 3.60 0.69
N TYR A 37 -4.45 3.81 0.60
CA TYR A 37 -5.38 2.87 0.00
C TYR A 37 -5.42 3.08 -1.52
N VAL A 38 -5.50 1.98 -2.25
CA VAL A 38 -5.43 1.94 -3.71
C VAL A 38 -6.70 1.30 -4.23
N MET A 39 -7.43 2.01 -5.08
CA MET A 39 -8.62 1.45 -5.72
C MET A 39 -8.22 0.34 -6.70
N PRO A 40 -8.62 -0.93 -6.49
CA PRO A 40 -8.34 -2.00 -7.41
C PRO A 40 -9.25 -1.95 -8.64
N TYR A 41 -8.81 -2.53 -9.75
CA TYR A 41 -9.65 -2.85 -10.90
C TYR A 41 -10.26 -4.25 -10.78
N LYS A 42 -9.58 -5.15 -10.06
CA LYS A 42 -10.03 -6.53 -9.84
C LYS A 42 -10.91 -6.64 -8.60
N PRO A 43 -11.96 -7.49 -8.64
CA PRO A 43 -12.78 -7.75 -7.46
C PRO A 43 -11.95 -8.45 -6.38
N MET A 44 -12.36 -8.24 -5.13
CA MET A 44 -11.83 -8.93 -3.96
C MET A 44 -12.88 -9.91 -3.44
N SER A 45 -12.46 -11.12 -3.06
CA SER A 45 -13.38 -12.10 -2.46
C SER A 45 -13.87 -11.59 -1.09
N PRO A 46 -15.15 -11.81 -0.72
CA PRO A 46 -15.68 -11.42 0.58
C PRO A 46 -14.87 -11.93 1.78
N GLU A 47 -14.31 -13.14 1.68
CA GLU A 47 -13.50 -13.77 2.71
C GLU A 47 -12.20 -12.97 2.96
N LEU A 48 -11.52 -12.56 1.89
CA LEU A 48 -10.32 -11.73 1.99
C LEU A 48 -10.65 -10.33 2.50
N SER A 49 -11.71 -9.70 2.00
CA SER A 49 -12.17 -8.40 2.51
C SER A 49 -12.47 -8.44 4.00
N ALA A 50 -13.06 -9.53 4.50
CA ALA A 50 -13.31 -9.72 5.92
C ALA A 50 -12.00 -9.95 6.72
N MET A 51 -11.02 -10.65 6.14
CA MET A 51 -9.73 -10.91 6.75
C MET A 51 -8.88 -9.65 6.92
N ILE A 52 -8.74 -8.84 5.86
CA ILE A 52 -7.87 -7.65 5.85
C ILE A 52 -8.62 -6.37 6.25
N GLY A 53 -9.94 -6.44 6.42
CA GLY A 53 -10.78 -5.32 6.82
C GLY A 53 -11.03 -4.27 5.73
N ILE A 54 -10.57 -4.51 4.49
CA ILE A 54 -10.73 -3.60 3.35
C ILE A 54 -11.92 -4.05 2.49
N ASN A 55 -12.83 -3.13 2.21
CA ASN A 55 -13.99 -3.35 1.35
C ASN A 55 -14.07 -2.27 0.26
N VAL A 56 -14.51 -2.66 -0.94
CA VAL A 56 -14.76 -1.76 -2.08
C VAL A 56 -16.24 -1.79 -2.40
N ASP A 57 -16.90 -0.64 -2.27
CA ASP A 57 -18.32 -0.45 -2.58
C ASP A 57 -18.47 0.65 -3.65
N GLY A 58 -18.64 0.22 -4.90
CA GLY A 58 -18.61 1.11 -6.06
C GLY A 58 -17.30 1.89 -6.15
N ASN A 59 -17.38 3.21 -6.02
CA ASN A 59 -16.22 4.13 -6.04
C ASN A 59 -15.75 4.53 -4.63
N GLN A 60 -16.13 3.77 -3.60
CA GLN A 60 -15.71 4.02 -2.22
C GLN A 60 -14.88 2.85 -1.70
N MET A 61 -13.90 3.17 -0.87
CA MET A 61 -13.16 2.18 -0.09
C MET A 61 -13.47 2.37 1.38
N LEU A 62 -13.61 1.27 2.10
CA LEU A 62 -13.84 1.23 3.53
C LEU A 62 -12.75 0.39 4.19
N TYR A 63 -12.27 0.85 5.33
CA TYR A 63 -11.47 0.05 6.26
C TYR A 63 -12.26 -0.11 7.55
N ASN A 64 -12.51 -1.34 7.98
CA ASN A 64 -13.33 -1.64 9.18
C ASN A 64 -14.67 -0.89 9.22
N LYS A 65 -15.34 -0.80 8.06
CA LYS A 65 -16.64 -0.10 7.83
C LYS A 65 -16.56 1.43 7.87
N GLU A 66 -15.38 2.02 8.01
CA GLU A 66 -15.18 3.46 7.91
C GLU A 66 -14.64 3.83 6.54
N ARG A 67 -15.19 4.89 5.93
CA ARG A 67 -14.73 5.36 4.62
C ARG A 67 -13.30 5.88 4.71
N VAL A 68 -12.43 5.40 3.82
CA VAL A 68 -11.04 5.86 3.70
C VAL A 68 -10.80 6.63 2.41
N MET A 69 -9.88 7.58 2.49
CA MET A 69 -9.34 8.22 1.29
C MET A 69 -8.50 7.21 0.53
N HIS A 70 -8.70 7.16 -0.78
CA HIS A 70 -8.00 6.24 -1.67
C HIS A 70 -7.54 6.97 -2.92
N LYS A 71 -6.63 6.33 -3.66
CA LYS A 71 -6.09 6.82 -4.92
C LYS A 71 -6.22 5.75 -6.00
N ILE A 72 -6.22 6.18 -7.25
CA ILE A 72 -6.03 5.23 -8.36
C ILE A 72 -4.57 4.76 -8.38
N GLN A 73 -4.32 3.58 -8.94
CA GLN A 73 -3.03 2.89 -8.91
C GLN A 73 -1.84 3.78 -9.33
N PHE A 74 -1.98 4.50 -10.45
CA PHE A 74 -0.93 5.38 -10.95
C PHE A 74 -0.56 6.48 -9.94
N GLN A 75 -1.56 7.10 -9.30
CA GLN A 75 -1.33 8.16 -8.32
C GLN A 75 -0.67 7.61 -7.05
N ALA A 76 -1.13 6.45 -6.56
CA ALA A 76 -0.56 5.81 -5.37
C ALA A 76 0.92 5.44 -5.57
N LEU A 77 1.27 4.87 -6.73
CA LEU A 77 2.65 4.54 -7.07
C LEU A 77 3.53 5.79 -7.22
N ASN A 78 3.01 6.84 -7.86
CA ASN A 78 3.74 8.10 -7.99
C ASN A 78 3.99 8.74 -6.61
N ASP A 79 3.00 8.75 -5.73
CA ASP A 79 3.14 9.27 -4.37
C ASP A 79 4.13 8.42 -3.54
N PHE A 80 4.15 7.11 -3.75
CA PHE A 80 5.14 6.23 -3.11
C PHE A 80 6.56 6.55 -3.59
N ILE A 81 6.76 6.79 -4.89
CA ILE A 81 8.06 7.23 -5.45
C ILE A 81 8.46 8.59 -4.86
N ILE A 82 7.53 9.54 -4.75
CA ILE A 82 7.77 10.84 -4.11
C ILE A 82 8.17 10.66 -2.65
N TYR A 83 7.48 9.80 -1.90
CA TYR A 83 7.85 9.46 -0.52
C TYR A 83 9.29 8.94 -0.43
N LEU A 84 9.68 8.02 -1.31
CA LEU A 84 11.05 7.48 -1.37
C LEU A 84 12.10 8.55 -1.74
N SER A 85 11.69 9.63 -2.41
CA SER A 85 12.59 10.74 -2.75
C SER A 85 12.93 11.65 -1.56
N PHE A 86 12.16 11.59 -0.46
CA PHE A 86 12.43 12.38 0.74
C PHE A 86 13.62 11.87 1.57
N PHE A 87 14.22 10.75 1.18
CA PHE A 87 15.40 10.20 1.81
C PHE A 87 16.68 10.77 1.18
N SER A 88 17.60 11.23 2.02
CA SER A 88 18.88 11.84 1.59
C SER A 88 19.80 10.93 0.77
N LYS A 89 19.53 9.61 0.79
CA LYS A 89 20.23 8.58 0.02
C LYS A 89 19.19 7.61 -0.54
N LYS A 90 19.58 6.86 -1.57
CA LYS A 90 18.76 5.78 -2.12
C LYS A 90 18.38 4.79 -1.01
N PRO A 91 17.08 4.67 -0.66
CA PRO A 91 16.65 3.76 0.39
C PRO A 91 16.73 2.30 -0.10
N ILE A 92 16.87 1.38 0.85
CA ILE A 92 16.70 -0.06 0.62
C ILE A 92 15.28 -0.41 1.06
N LEU A 93 14.48 -0.94 0.13
CA LEU A 93 13.15 -1.46 0.44
C LEU A 93 13.27 -2.85 1.07
N VAL A 94 12.61 -3.06 2.20
CA VAL A 94 12.60 -4.32 2.94
C VAL A 94 11.16 -4.78 3.10
N GLY A 95 10.82 -5.92 2.52
CA GLY A 95 9.52 -6.56 2.67
C GLY A 95 9.68 -8.02 3.07
N HIS A 96 8.75 -8.55 3.85
CA HIS A 96 8.75 -9.94 4.28
C HIS A 96 7.74 -10.73 3.42
N ASN A 97 8.23 -11.66 2.60
CA ASN A 97 7.42 -12.49 1.70
C ASN A 97 6.59 -11.73 0.64
N ILE A 98 7.25 -10.81 -0.07
CA ILE A 98 6.68 -10.07 -1.21
C ILE A 98 6.66 -10.87 -2.53
#